data_AF-A0A8T4W730-F1
#
_entry.id   AF-A0A8T4W730-F1
#
_cell.length_a   1.000
_cell.length_b   1.000
_cell.length_c   1.000
_cell.angle_alpha   90.00
_cell.angle_beta   90.00
_cell.angle_gamma   90.00
#
_symmetry.space_group_name_H-M   'P 1'
#
loop_
_entity.id
_entity.type
_entity.pdbx_description
1 polymer ?
#
loop_
_entity_poly.entity_id
_entity_poly.type
_entity_poly.pdbx_seq_one_letter_code
_entity_poly.pdbx_strand_id
1 'polypeptide(L)'
;MRKINEYFLMHLLCLFLLFMSSLLVIPVVSSEDDELVQSWRDGWKYHQKISIPIETDGKQAKYQPIDMHISFDYPCWGVNESVHSIRVCSWNGSKWDELEVQIYNIEQSDEETISSCNIVFLIPSYANGDEEYVVFYDDEEKDGSSYVDHVKLFDKFYFFEPISGISVEGDYYEIREDNDIVYGVGQKGQVLNRHLSQIAIRMKPGTKKFDMLKTDLLASFCFSYQDGPDDSDEIASDQELIGKEVLVDGNLMVQFRISSKSKNDALYTSNVYTYYYQPGEDKRISVRVHHEIKEEVKVSGIKNVDGRYGTIISYHSKSPNVKKMVFGDILPFLHVASDNGIREYALEADPEQSEREWIISYEDDCDLGPDAWIAYGNGESGKTHGLIFSSHMGIVKNATNERDGIEIKLAQKEYLNVIGAEVDYASITFGRNAFEPYQTHDLTIEEGVEYTFDVEFYTTYSGGYKRIEKESSFFKRLVPFRDVNVSGGEITANIYTLTVIPHLSGRLF
;
A
#
# COMPACT_ATOMS: atom_id res chain seq x y z
N MET A 1 -7.11 -21.90 -74.43
CA MET A 1 -5.72 -21.64 -74.00
C MET A 1 -5.39 -20.18 -73.67
N ARG A 2 -6.20 -19.16 -74.04
CA ARG A 2 -5.87 -17.74 -73.77
C ARG A 2 -6.30 -17.22 -72.38
N LYS A 3 -7.33 -17.82 -71.76
CA LYS A 3 -7.85 -17.41 -70.43
C LYS A 3 -7.08 -17.96 -69.22
N ILE A 4 -6.26 -18.99 -69.40
CA ILE A 4 -5.47 -19.58 -68.29
C ILE A 4 -4.25 -18.70 -67.94
N ASN A 5 -3.73 -17.94 -68.91
CA ASN A 5 -2.59 -17.04 -68.67
C ASN A 5 -2.94 -15.80 -67.85
N GLU A 6 -4.18 -15.29 -67.91
CA GLU A 6 -4.55 -14.09 -67.16
C GLU A 6 -4.70 -14.38 -65.66
N TYR A 7 -5.30 -15.53 -65.30
CA TYR A 7 -5.43 -15.94 -63.89
C TYR A 7 -4.08 -16.29 -63.26
N PHE A 8 -3.19 -16.94 -64.03
CA PHE A 8 -1.86 -17.29 -63.54
C PHE A 8 -0.99 -16.04 -63.33
N LEU A 9 -1.07 -15.06 -64.24
CA LEU A 9 -0.35 -13.79 -64.11
C LEU A 9 -0.88 -12.97 -62.91
N MET A 10 -2.20 -12.97 -62.69
CA MET A 10 -2.82 -12.27 -61.57
C MET A 10 -2.47 -12.92 -60.22
N HIS A 11 -2.42 -14.25 -60.14
CA HIS A 11 -1.97 -14.95 -58.93
C HIS A 11 -0.47 -14.73 -58.65
N LEU A 12 0.36 -14.70 -59.69
CA LEU A 12 1.78 -14.38 -59.54
C LEU A 12 1.99 -12.95 -59.02
N LEU A 13 1.18 -12.00 -59.50
CA LEU A 13 1.21 -10.61 -59.05
C LEU A 13 0.74 -10.47 -57.58
N CYS A 14 -0.32 -11.17 -57.19
CA CYS A 14 -0.80 -11.18 -55.81
C CYS A 14 0.20 -11.85 -54.85
N LEU A 15 0.83 -12.96 -55.25
CA LEU A 15 1.89 -13.61 -54.48
C LEU A 15 3.13 -12.71 -54.36
N PHE A 16 3.51 -12.00 -55.43
CA PHE A 16 4.60 -11.05 -55.39
C PHE A 16 4.30 -9.84 -54.48
N LEU A 17 3.06 -9.33 -54.49
CA LEU A 17 2.62 -8.26 -53.59
C LEU A 17 2.57 -8.70 -52.13
N LEU A 18 2.12 -9.93 -51.85
CA LEU A 18 2.13 -10.51 -50.50
C LEU A 18 3.56 -10.74 -50.00
N PHE A 19 4.47 -11.21 -50.87
CA PHE A 19 5.87 -11.44 -50.52
C PHE A 19 6.66 -10.13 -50.34
N MET A 20 6.31 -9.07 -51.07
CA MET A 20 6.87 -7.73 -50.87
C MET A 20 6.34 -7.06 -49.59
N SER A 21 5.10 -7.37 -49.15
CA SER A 21 4.58 -6.87 -47.88
C SER A 21 5.26 -7.50 -46.66
N SER A 22 5.75 -8.74 -46.75
CA SER A 22 6.51 -9.39 -45.67
C SER A 22 8.01 -9.03 -45.67
N LEU A 23 8.53 -8.40 -46.73
CA LEU A 23 9.92 -7.92 -46.81
C LEU A 23 10.08 -6.42 -46.49
N LEU A 24 8.98 -5.72 -46.17
CA LEU A 24 8.96 -4.30 -45.80
C LEU A 24 8.68 -4.03 -44.32
N VAL A 25 8.73 -5.06 -43.46
CA VAL A 25 8.92 -4.85 -42.01
C VAL A 25 10.43 -4.75 -41.77
N ILE A 26 11.01 -3.68 -42.28
CA ILE A 26 12.21 -3.11 -41.67
C ILE A 26 11.72 -2.60 -40.30
N PRO A 27 12.39 -2.89 -39.17
CA PRO A 27 12.09 -2.16 -37.96
C PRO A 27 12.22 -0.68 -38.33
N VAL A 28 11.12 0.06 -38.21
CA VAL A 28 11.22 1.52 -38.21
C VAL A 28 12.05 1.84 -36.96
N VAL A 29 13.37 1.87 -37.13
CA VAL A 29 14.24 2.70 -36.32
C VAL A 29 13.65 4.08 -36.53
N SER A 30 12.92 4.57 -35.53
CA SER A 30 12.42 5.93 -35.55
C SER A 30 13.62 6.81 -35.84
N SER A 31 13.51 7.60 -36.91
CA SER A 31 14.54 8.50 -37.42
C SER A 31 15.39 9.07 -36.29
N GLU A 32 16.70 8.85 -36.41
CA GLU A 32 17.77 9.45 -35.60
C GLU A 32 17.85 10.99 -35.70
N ASP A 33 16.89 11.64 -36.38
CA ASP A 33 16.87 13.06 -36.72
C ASP A 33 15.64 13.77 -36.14
N ASP A 34 15.54 13.83 -34.81
CA ASP A 34 14.67 14.80 -34.14
C ASP A 34 15.59 15.82 -33.44
N GLU A 35 15.76 17.00 -34.03
CA GLU A 35 16.68 18.08 -33.56
C GLU A 35 16.41 18.50 -32.10
N LEU A 36 15.24 18.14 -31.54
CA LEU A 36 14.89 18.41 -30.15
C LEU A 36 15.41 17.35 -29.16
N VAL A 37 15.69 16.14 -29.64
CA VAL A 37 16.36 15.07 -28.87
C VAL A 37 17.84 15.41 -28.65
N GLN A 38 18.45 16.25 -29.49
CA GLN A 38 19.87 16.62 -29.46
C GLN A 38 20.30 17.36 -28.17
N SER A 39 19.49 18.28 -27.64
CA SER A 39 19.95 19.14 -26.53
C SER A 39 20.27 18.42 -25.21
N TRP A 40 19.52 17.37 -24.86
CA TRP A 40 19.84 16.51 -23.72
C TRP A 40 20.84 15.41 -24.13
N ARG A 41 20.71 14.82 -25.32
CA ARG A 41 21.65 13.78 -25.80
C ARG A 41 23.11 14.26 -25.88
N ASP A 42 23.38 15.54 -26.16
CA ASP A 42 24.75 16.04 -26.27
C ASP A 42 25.53 15.97 -24.93
N GLY A 43 24.82 15.91 -23.79
CA GLY A 43 25.42 15.82 -22.45
C GLY A 43 25.57 14.42 -21.87
N TRP A 44 25.03 13.40 -22.54
CA TRP A 44 24.87 12.04 -22.01
C TRP A 44 25.25 10.98 -23.04
N LYS A 45 26.14 10.05 -22.68
CA LYS A 45 26.57 8.99 -23.61
C LYS A 45 25.48 7.96 -23.90
N TYR A 46 24.66 7.61 -22.91
CA TYR A 46 23.70 6.52 -23.02
C TYR A 46 22.29 6.95 -22.63
N HIS A 47 21.31 6.25 -23.21
CA HIS A 47 19.91 6.46 -22.88
C HIS A 47 19.07 5.21 -23.16
N GLN A 48 17.98 5.03 -22.41
CA GLN A 48 17.02 3.93 -22.56
C GLN A 48 15.60 4.46 -22.40
N LYS A 49 14.71 4.14 -23.36
CA LYS A 49 13.29 4.50 -23.25
C LYS A 49 12.59 3.60 -22.24
N ILE A 50 11.72 4.18 -21.42
CA ILE A 50 10.89 3.46 -20.46
C ILE A 50 9.45 3.42 -20.97
N SER A 51 8.81 2.25 -20.89
CA SER A 51 7.38 2.12 -21.13
C SER A 51 6.62 2.19 -19.81
N ILE A 52 5.67 3.12 -19.72
CA ILE A 52 4.81 3.28 -18.55
C ILE A 52 3.61 2.33 -18.66
N PRO A 53 3.32 1.49 -17.65
CA PRO A 53 2.29 0.45 -17.76
C PRO A 53 0.86 0.98 -17.52
N ILE A 54 0.65 2.30 -17.57
CA ILE A 54 -0.64 2.96 -17.35
C ILE A 54 -0.87 4.06 -18.37
N GLU A 55 -2.14 4.39 -18.62
CA GLU A 55 -2.52 5.57 -19.40
C GLU A 55 -2.31 6.83 -18.55
N THR A 56 -1.65 7.84 -19.12
CA THR A 56 -1.23 9.06 -18.41
C THR A 56 -2.01 10.31 -18.80
N ASP A 57 -2.97 10.19 -19.71
CA ASP A 57 -3.85 11.27 -20.20
C ASP A 57 -4.85 11.76 -19.14
N GLY A 58 -5.25 10.87 -18.23
CA GLY A 58 -6.18 11.14 -17.16
C GLY A 58 -5.60 12.01 -16.04
N LYS A 59 -6.42 12.92 -15.50
CA LYS A 59 -6.04 13.74 -14.32
C LYS A 59 -5.58 12.93 -13.10
N GLN A 60 -6.01 11.68 -13.00
CA GLN A 60 -5.76 10.77 -11.88
C GLN A 60 -4.45 10.00 -12.04
N ALA A 61 -3.90 9.98 -13.26
CA ALA A 61 -2.57 9.40 -13.52
C ALA A 61 -1.44 10.37 -13.13
N LYS A 62 -1.74 11.67 -13.06
CA LYS A 62 -0.80 12.70 -12.63
C LYS A 62 -0.35 12.42 -11.19
N TYR A 63 0.95 12.50 -10.97
CA TYR A 63 1.60 12.17 -9.70
C TYR A 63 1.41 10.71 -9.24
N GLN A 64 1.05 9.80 -10.15
CA GLN A 64 1.20 8.37 -9.88
C GLN A 64 2.71 8.05 -9.79
N PRO A 65 3.16 7.34 -8.75
CA PRO A 65 4.54 6.88 -8.67
C PRO A 65 4.77 5.74 -9.66
N ILE A 66 5.82 5.89 -10.46
CA ILE A 66 6.38 4.82 -11.27
C ILE A 66 7.57 4.27 -10.52
N ASP A 67 7.46 3.03 -10.08
CA ASP A 67 8.50 2.29 -9.37
C ASP A 67 8.76 1.00 -10.14
N MET A 68 9.96 0.89 -10.72
CA MET A 68 10.31 -0.24 -11.56
C MET A 68 11.79 -0.54 -11.58
N HIS A 69 12.12 -1.80 -11.83
CA HIS A 69 13.49 -2.25 -12.05
C HIS A 69 13.97 -1.85 -13.45
N ILE A 70 15.23 -1.42 -13.55
CA ILE A 70 15.95 -1.17 -14.79
C ILE A 70 17.31 -1.86 -14.77
N SER A 71 17.66 -2.51 -15.88
CA SER A 71 19.00 -3.01 -16.14
C SER A 71 19.67 -2.12 -17.19
N PHE A 72 20.96 -1.84 -17.04
CA PHE A 72 21.69 -0.95 -17.95
C PHE A 72 22.35 -1.73 -19.09
N ASP A 73 22.03 -1.36 -20.33
CA ASP A 73 22.62 -1.96 -21.54
C ASP A 73 24.13 -1.64 -21.69
N TYR A 74 24.55 -0.51 -21.12
CA TYR A 74 25.93 0.00 -21.14
C TYR A 74 26.40 0.32 -19.71
N PRO A 75 27.71 0.46 -19.47
CA PRO A 75 28.21 0.84 -18.15
C PRO A 75 27.55 2.13 -17.64
N CYS A 76 27.05 2.08 -16.42
CA CYS A 76 26.39 3.20 -15.74
C CYS A 76 27.19 3.56 -14.49
N TRP A 77 27.85 4.71 -14.49
CA TRP A 77 28.60 5.19 -13.33
C TRP A 77 27.68 5.50 -12.15
N GLY A 78 28.03 4.97 -10.99
CA GLY A 78 27.40 5.27 -9.71
C GLY A 78 27.97 4.46 -8.55
N VAL A 79 28.16 5.13 -7.42
CA VAL A 79 28.75 4.56 -6.19
C VAL A 79 27.66 4.15 -5.20
N ASN A 80 26.55 4.89 -5.15
CA ASN A 80 25.41 4.65 -4.26
C ASN A 80 24.17 5.43 -4.75
N GLU A 81 23.09 5.37 -3.97
CA GLU A 81 21.78 5.97 -4.27
C GLU A 81 21.80 7.50 -4.39
N SER A 82 22.83 8.18 -3.86
CA SER A 82 22.98 9.64 -3.92
C SER A 82 24.05 10.11 -4.90
N VAL A 83 24.92 9.21 -5.37
CA VAL A 83 26.09 9.54 -6.19
C VAL A 83 26.09 8.64 -7.42
N HIS A 84 25.40 9.10 -8.46
CA HIS A 84 25.21 8.36 -9.71
C HIS A 84 24.93 9.27 -10.91
N SER A 85 25.13 8.72 -12.10
CA SER A 85 24.87 9.39 -13.38
C SER A 85 23.40 9.32 -13.82
N ILE A 86 22.60 8.42 -13.26
CA ILE A 86 21.20 8.17 -13.72
C ILE A 86 20.32 9.44 -13.63
N ARG A 87 19.60 9.77 -14.71
CA ARG A 87 18.58 10.83 -14.80
C ARG A 87 17.35 10.34 -15.54
N VAL A 88 16.17 10.75 -15.11
CA VAL A 88 14.92 10.46 -15.82
C VAL A 88 14.38 11.76 -16.40
N CYS A 89 14.09 11.76 -17.70
CA CYS A 89 13.53 12.91 -18.38
C CYS A 89 12.26 12.53 -19.12
N SER A 90 11.34 13.49 -19.21
CA SER A 90 10.10 13.36 -19.97
C SER A 90 10.07 14.35 -21.13
N TRP A 91 9.69 13.88 -22.31
CA TRP A 91 9.48 14.67 -23.51
C TRP A 91 7.98 14.91 -23.72
N ASN A 92 7.55 16.17 -23.65
CA ASN A 92 6.13 16.53 -23.79
C ASN A 92 5.70 16.90 -25.23
N GLY A 93 6.51 16.55 -26.24
CA GLY A 93 6.29 16.96 -27.63
C GLY A 93 6.88 18.33 -28.01
N SER A 94 7.35 19.11 -27.03
CA SER A 94 7.93 20.45 -27.26
C SER A 94 9.24 20.73 -26.54
N LYS A 95 9.43 20.19 -25.33
CA LYS A 95 10.65 20.34 -24.53
C LYS A 95 10.89 19.09 -23.68
N TRP A 96 12.16 18.91 -23.31
CA TRP A 96 12.58 17.97 -22.28
C TRP A 96 12.45 18.60 -20.91
N ASP A 97 11.89 17.85 -19.97
CA ASP A 97 11.84 18.19 -18.55
C ASP A 97 12.50 17.05 -17.77
N GLU A 98 13.55 17.37 -17.00
CA GLU A 98 14.12 16.44 -16.02
C GLU A 98 13.11 16.23 -14.89
N LEU A 99 12.89 14.96 -14.53
CA LEU A 99 12.04 14.57 -13.42
C LEU A 99 12.93 14.26 -12.22
N GLU A 100 12.44 14.58 -11.02
CA GLU A 100 13.08 14.07 -9.82
C GLU A 100 13.05 12.55 -9.84
N VAL A 101 14.19 11.94 -9.55
CA VAL A 101 14.33 10.48 -9.50
C VAL A 101 14.98 10.08 -8.19
N GLN A 102 14.50 8.98 -7.65
CA GLN A 102 15.15 8.21 -6.60
C GLN A 102 15.55 6.86 -7.16
N ILE A 103 16.73 6.36 -6.79
CA ILE A 103 17.14 4.98 -7.07
C ILE A 103 17.31 4.20 -5.78
N TYR A 104 17.13 2.88 -5.84
CA TYR A 104 17.35 1.97 -4.71
C TYR A 104 17.62 0.56 -5.23
N ASN A 105 17.97 -0.38 -4.33
CA ASN A 105 18.34 -1.76 -4.69
C ASN A 105 19.38 -1.83 -5.81
N ILE A 106 20.49 -1.10 -5.63
CA ILE A 106 21.58 -1.04 -6.61
C ILE A 106 22.31 -2.39 -6.68
N GLU A 107 22.39 -2.98 -7.87
CA GLU A 107 23.32 -4.06 -8.17
C GLU A 107 24.55 -3.47 -8.86
N GLN A 108 25.71 -3.66 -8.23
CA GLN A 108 26.99 -3.20 -8.75
C GLN A 108 27.65 -4.27 -9.64
N SER A 109 28.18 -3.85 -10.79
CA SER A 109 29.09 -4.70 -11.57
C SER A 109 30.54 -4.61 -11.06
N ASP A 110 30.91 -3.46 -10.50
CA ASP A 110 32.19 -3.18 -9.84
C ASP A 110 32.04 -2.01 -8.83
N GLU A 111 33.14 -1.51 -8.27
CA GLU A 111 33.10 -0.47 -7.22
C GLU A 111 32.50 0.87 -7.67
N GLU A 112 32.43 1.15 -8.98
CA GLU A 112 32.00 2.45 -9.53
C GLU A 112 30.88 2.34 -10.58
N THR A 113 30.46 1.12 -10.92
CA THR A 113 29.51 0.86 -12.01
C THR A 113 28.29 0.07 -11.51
N ILE A 114 27.12 0.58 -11.85
CA ILE A 114 25.81 -0.01 -11.58
C ILE A 114 25.38 -0.84 -12.80
N SER A 115 25.04 -2.12 -12.58
CA SER A 115 24.46 -2.98 -13.62
C SER A 115 22.94 -2.88 -13.67
N SER A 116 22.30 -2.70 -12.52
CA SER A 116 20.85 -2.57 -12.43
C SER A 116 20.46 -1.85 -11.13
N CYS A 117 19.26 -1.28 -11.11
CA CYS A 117 18.65 -0.73 -9.90
C CYS A 117 17.14 -0.62 -10.08
N ASN A 118 16.44 -0.24 -9.02
CA ASN A 118 15.09 0.29 -9.13
C ASN A 118 15.12 1.81 -9.29
N ILE A 119 14.17 2.34 -10.05
CA ILE A 119 13.95 3.77 -10.24
C ILE A 119 12.55 4.15 -9.76
N VAL A 120 12.45 5.30 -9.09
CA VAL A 120 11.18 5.91 -8.68
C VAL A 120 11.11 7.33 -9.21
N PHE A 121 10.02 7.67 -9.91
CA PHE A 121 9.68 9.03 -10.31
C PHE A 121 8.16 9.20 -10.36
N LEU A 122 7.68 10.44 -10.50
CA LEU A 122 6.25 10.74 -10.59
C LEU A 122 5.84 11.09 -12.02
N ILE A 123 4.67 10.61 -12.45
CA ILE A 123 4.03 11.11 -13.68
C ILE A 123 3.82 12.63 -13.55
N PRO A 124 4.34 13.44 -14.49
CA PRO A 124 4.33 14.88 -14.36
C PRO A 124 2.92 15.47 -14.48
N SER A 125 2.75 16.66 -13.92
CA SER A 125 1.46 17.38 -13.92
C SER A 125 0.96 17.78 -15.31
N TYR A 126 1.86 17.85 -16.29
CA TYR A 126 1.56 18.17 -17.68
C TYR A 126 1.26 16.93 -18.53
N ALA A 127 1.41 15.71 -18.00
CA ALA A 127 1.17 14.47 -18.74
C ALA A 127 -0.21 14.48 -19.42
N ASN A 128 -0.22 13.99 -20.66
CA ASN A 128 -1.37 14.00 -21.55
C ASN A 128 -1.54 12.70 -22.36
N GLY A 129 -0.67 11.70 -22.16
CA GLY A 129 -0.70 10.43 -22.88
C GLY A 129 0.27 10.33 -24.04
N ASP A 130 0.81 11.46 -24.50
CA ASP A 130 1.73 11.52 -25.65
C ASP A 130 3.20 11.71 -25.21
N GLU A 131 3.46 11.86 -23.91
CA GLU A 131 4.81 12.08 -23.43
C GLU A 131 5.69 10.81 -23.47
N GLU A 132 6.98 10.98 -23.73
CA GLU A 132 7.96 9.89 -23.69
C GLU A 132 8.84 9.98 -22.44
N TYR A 133 9.14 8.84 -21.81
CA TYR A 133 10.02 8.77 -20.63
C TYR A 133 11.32 8.09 -21.01
N VAL A 134 12.45 8.71 -20.64
CA VAL A 134 13.78 8.22 -21.01
C VAL A 134 14.72 8.33 -19.81
N VAL A 135 15.46 7.25 -19.54
CA VAL A 135 16.60 7.27 -18.62
C VAL A 135 17.84 7.68 -19.40
N PHE A 136 18.53 8.70 -18.93
CA PHE A 136 19.87 9.10 -19.39
C PHE A 136 20.90 8.69 -18.33
N TYR A 137 22.05 8.21 -18.77
CA TYR A 137 23.15 7.80 -17.88
C TYR A 137 24.48 7.82 -18.64
N ASP A 138 25.59 7.70 -17.91
CA ASP A 138 26.95 7.84 -18.45
C ASP A 138 27.88 6.81 -17.79
N ASP A 139 29.01 6.51 -18.42
CA ASP A 139 30.08 5.68 -17.83
C ASP A 139 31.12 6.52 -17.06
N GLU A 140 30.97 7.85 -17.08
CA GLU A 140 31.80 8.80 -16.35
C GLU A 140 31.03 9.48 -15.21
N GLU A 141 31.78 9.99 -14.23
CA GLU A 141 31.26 10.80 -13.13
C GLU A 141 30.46 12.00 -13.65
N LYS A 142 29.29 12.21 -13.04
CA LYS A 142 28.41 13.36 -13.27
C LYS A 142 28.14 14.06 -11.95
N ASP A 143 27.88 15.36 -12.03
CA ASP A 143 27.40 16.12 -10.88
C ASP A 143 26.16 15.44 -10.28
N GLY A 144 26.09 15.37 -8.94
CA GLY A 144 24.91 14.84 -8.25
C GLY A 144 23.66 15.67 -8.55
N SER A 145 22.48 15.06 -8.46
CA SER A 145 21.22 15.80 -8.53
C SER A 145 21.01 16.62 -7.25
N SER A 146 20.31 17.75 -7.38
CA SER A 146 19.92 18.59 -6.24
C SER A 146 18.43 18.44 -5.92
N TYR A 147 17.90 17.23 -6.04
CA TYR A 147 16.47 16.97 -5.80
C TYR A 147 16.11 17.23 -4.34
N VAL A 148 14.87 17.67 -4.14
CA VAL A 148 14.36 17.96 -2.81
C VAL A 148 13.98 16.65 -2.13
N ASP A 149 14.41 16.51 -0.88
CA ASP A 149 13.97 15.43 0.00
C ASP A 149 12.56 15.71 0.52
N HIS A 150 11.57 15.11 -0.16
CA HIS A 150 10.14 15.30 0.09
C HIS A 150 9.58 14.36 1.14
N VAL A 151 10.16 13.18 1.36
CA VAL A 151 9.60 12.17 2.25
C VAL A 151 10.59 11.80 3.33
N LYS A 152 10.16 11.82 4.59
CA LYS A 152 11.03 11.51 5.73
C LYS A 152 10.37 10.53 6.67
N LEU A 153 11.14 9.57 7.13
CA LEU A 153 10.75 8.63 8.15
C LEU A 153 11.38 8.99 9.50
N PHE A 154 10.58 9.01 10.56
CA PHE A 154 11.10 9.19 11.92
C PHE A 154 10.61 8.09 12.85
N ASP A 155 11.52 7.54 13.65
CA ASP A 155 11.17 6.66 14.75
C ASP A 155 10.75 7.51 15.97
N LYS A 156 9.51 7.35 16.45
CA LYS A 156 8.88 8.22 17.45
C LYS A 156 8.13 7.41 18.50
N PHE A 157 7.93 8.06 19.64
CA PHE A 157 7.08 7.58 20.73
C PHE A 157 5.95 8.58 20.94
N TYR A 158 4.74 8.07 21.19
CA TYR A 158 3.57 8.87 21.52
C TYR A 158 2.92 8.38 22.81
N PHE A 159 2.52 9.31 23.66
CA PHE A 159 1.71 9.06 24.84
C PHE A 159 0.62 10.13 24.97
N PHE A 160 -0.61 9.70 25.23
CA PHE A 160 -1.76 10.55 25.44
C PHE A 160 -2.76 9.90 26.39
N GLU A 161 -3.04 10.56 27.52
CA GLU A 161 -4.04 10.11 28.49
C GLU A 161 -5.07 11.24 28.71
N PRO A 162 -6.19 11.25 27.95
CA PRO A 162 -7.22 12.28 28.08
C PRO A 162 -8.03 12.18 29.39
N ILE A 163 -8.23 10.95 29.88
CA ILE A 163 -8.90 10.63 31.15
C ILE A 163 -8.07 9.53 31.83
N SER A 164 -7.95 9.60 33.16
CA SER A 164 -7.18 8.60 33.90
C SER A 164 -7.67 7.18 33.62
N GLY A 165 -6.77 6.29 33.21
CA GLY A 165 -7.06 4.90 32.84
C GLY A 165 -7.45 4.70 31.37
N ILE A 166 -7.63 5.76 30.60
CA ILE A 166 -7.80 5.70 29.14
C ILE A 166 -6.59 6.39 28.52
N SER A 167 -5.66 5.61 28.01
CA SER A 167 -4.45 6.13 27.36
C SER A 167 -4.21 5.48 26.00
N VAL A 168 -3.44 6.21 25.19
CA VAL A 168 -2.78 5.73 23.99
C VAL A 168 -1.30 5.84 24.27
N GLU A 169 -0.58 4.73 24.16
CA GLU A 169 0.87 4.70 24.27
C GLU A 169 1.43 3.79 23.19
N GLY A 170 2.46 4.24 22.48
CA GLY A 170 3.12 3.39 21.51
C GLY A 170 4.31 4.01 20.81
N ASP A 171 5.19 3.13 20.35
CA ASP A 171 6.24 3.45 19.39
C ASP A 171 5.69 3.30 17.98
N TYR A 172 6.08 4.22 17.10
CA TYR A 172 5.57 4.28 15.73
C TYR A 172 6.60 4.90 14.79
N TYR A 173 6.52 4.55 13.51
CA TYR A 173 7.15 5.31 12.46
C TYR A 173 6.25 6.47 12.04
N GLU A 174 6.75 7.69 12.14
CA GLU A 174 6.13 8.91 11.62
C GLU A 174 6.60 9.13 10.18
N ILE A 175 5.67 9.07 9.23
CA ILE A 175 5.94 9.40 7.83
C ILE A 175 5.56 10.87 7.63
N ARG A 176 6.54 11.67 7.20
CA ARG A 176 6.33 13.06 6.80
C ARG A 176 6.47 13.21 5.30
N GLU A 177 5.53 13.94 4.73
CA GLU A 177 5.64 14.50 3.39
C GLU A 177 5.83 16.02 3.53
N ASP A 178 6.95 16.51 3.02
CA ASP A 178 7.45 17.86 3.21
C ASP A 178 7.50 18.24 4.71
N ASN A 179 6.47 18.92 5.18
CA ASN A 179 6.32 19.37 6.57
C ASN A 179 5.07 18.81 7.25
N ASP A 180 4.30 17.95 6.58
CA ASP A 180 3.07 17.35 7.08
C ASP A 180 3.27 15.89 7.44
N ILE A 181 2.77 15.51 8.60
CA ILE A 181 2.67 14.11 9.00
C ILE A 181 1.45 13.54 8.27
N VAL A 182 1.71 12.56 7.41
CA VAL A 182 0.68 11.93 6.56
C VAL A 182 0.21 10.61 7.16
N TYR A 183 1.13 9.85 7.74
CA TYR A 183 0.84 8.57 8.38
C TYR A 183 1.70 8.37 9.63
N GLY A 184 1.15 7.65 10.60
CA GLY A 184 1.92 6.92 11.61
C GLY A 184 1.75 5.41 11.39
N VAL A 185 2.81 4.62 11.49
CA VAL A 185 2.69 3.15 11.47
C VAL A 185 3.17 2.58 12.80
N GLY A 186 2.24 1.98 13.54
CA GLY A 186 2.51 1.50 14.89
C GLY A 186 3.43 0.28 14.90
N GLN A 187 4.39 0.30 15.82
CA GLN A 187 5.39 -0.76 16.01
C GLN A 187 5.04 -1.61 17.24
N LYS A 188 4.71 -0.96 18.36
CA LYS A 188 4.20 -1.58 19.58
C LYS A 188 3.44 -0.54 20.40
N GLY A 189 2.61 -1.00 21.31
CA GLY A 189 1.80 -0.12 22.13
C GLY A 189 0.37 -0.61 22.21
N GLN A 190 -0.49 0.20 22.82
CA GLN A 190 -1.88 -0.13 23.06
C GLN A 190 -2.76 1.11 23.13
N VAL A 191 -3.99 0.98 22.66
CA VAL A 191 -5.10 1.92 22.88
C VAL A 191 -6.35 1.12 23.20
N LEU A 192 -7.03 1.44 24.31
CA LEU A 192 -8.32 0.82 24.65
C LEU A 192 -8.30 -0.71 24.50
N ASN A 193 -7.32 -1.35 25.13
CA ASN A 193 -7.06 -2.79 25.03
C ASN A 193 -6.62 -3.34 23.66
N ARG A 194 -6.62 -2.56 22.58
CA ARG A 194 -6.13 -2.97 21.25
C ARG A 194 -4.65 -2.66 21.08
N HIS A 195 -3.91 -3.63 20.56
CA HIS A 195 -2.51 -3.45 20.23
C HIS A 195 -2.35 -2.53 19.01
N LEU A 196 -1.20 -1.85 18.92
CA LEU A 196 -0.94 -0.86 17.87
C LEU A 196 0.04 -1.35 16.80
N SER A 197 0.64 -2.53 16.95
CA SER A 197 1.57 -3.04 15.94
C SER A 197 0.85 -3.29 14.61
N GLN A 198 1.53 -3.05 13.49
CA GLN A 198 0.99 -3.24 12.13
C GLN A 198 -0.19 -2.32 11.75
N ILE A 199 -0.48 -1.29 12.54
CA ILE A 199 -1.57 -0.35 12.24
C ILE A 199 -1.03 0.89 11.52
N ALA A 200 -1.52 1.12 10.30
CA ALA A 200 -1.34 2.38 9.58
C ALA A 200 -2.43 3.39 10.00
N ILE A 201 -2.00 4.51 10.55
CA ILE A 201 -2.81 5.61 11.09
C ILE A 201 -2.74 6.76 10.11
N ARG A 202 -3.84 7.02 9.39
CA ARG A 202 -3.94 8.16 8.47
C ARG A 202 -4.19 9.44 9.26
N MET A 203 -3.37 10.47 9.04
CA MET A 203 -3.52 11.78 9.71
C MET A 203 -4.31 12.78 8.86
N LYS A 204 -5.08 13.66 9.48
CA LYS A 204 -5.79 14.75 8.79
C LYS A 204 -4.82 15.66 8.01
N PRO A 205 -5.25 16.24 6.86
CA PRO A 205 -4.39 17.14 6.08
C PRO A 205 -3.88 18.32 6.93
N GLY A 206 -2.63 18.73 6.70
CA GLY A 206 -2.01 19.83 7.44
C GLY A 206 -1.50 19.48 8.85
N THR A 207 -1.41 18.20 9.20
CA THR A 207 -0.99 17.76 10.54
C THR A 207 0.51 17.95 10.74
N LYS A 208 0.91 18.95 11.54
CA LYS A 208 2.33 19.23 11.86
C LYS A 208 2.89 18.49 13.08
N LYS A 209 2.01 17.95 13.92
CA LYS A 209 2.36 17.21 15.14
C LYS A 209 1.39 16.05 15.29
N PHE A 210 1.94 14.86 15.52
CA PHE A 210 1.16 13.66 15.74
C PHE A 210 0.26 13.83 16.96
N ASP A 211 -1.02 13.54 16.78
CA ASP A 211 -2.05 13.67 17.81
C ASP A 211 -3.24 12.80 17.39
N MET A 212 -3.71 11.92 18.28
CA MET A 212 -4.84 11.03 18.00
C MET A 212 -6.11 11.80 17.61
N LEU A 213 -6.28 13.03 18.10
CA LEU A 213 -7.39 13.91 17.74
C LEU A 213 -7.38 14.34 16.26
N LYS A 214 -6.22 14.20 15.61
CA LYS A 214 -6.01 14.51 14.21
C LYS A 214 -5.97 13.27 13.33
N THR A 215 -6.33 12.10 13.85
CA THR A 215 -6.46 10.89 13.05
C THR A 215 -7.72 10.96 12.19
N ASP A 216 -7.63 10.48 10.95
CA ASP A 216 -8.77 10.27 10.07
C ASP A 216 -9.31 8.84 10.16
N LEU A 217 -8.44 7.84 9.99
CA LEU A 217 -8.82 6.42 9.97
C LEU A 217 -7.60 5.54 10.30
N LEU A 218 -7.87 4.34 10.81
CA LEU A 218 -6.86 3.31 11.05
C LEU A 218 -7.12 2.08 10.19
N ALA A 219 -6.05 1.52 9.64
CA ALA A 219 -6.05 0.23 8.96
C ALA A 219 -4.99 -0.68 9.60
N SER A 220 -5.43 -1.78 10.20
CA SER A 220 -4.56 -2.83 10.71
C SER A 220 -4.31 -3.88 9.64
N PHE A 221 -3.06 -4.32 9.54
CA PHE A 221 -2.60 -5.39 8.66
C PHE A 221 -1.98 -6.52 9.48
N CYS A 222 -2.57 -6.87 10.62
CA CYS A 222 -2.19 -8.05 11.39
C CYS A 222 -3.20 -9.18 11.19
N PHE A 223 -2.71 -10.42 11.18
CA PHE A 223 -3.59 -11.58 11.26
C PHE A 223 -4.19 -11.72 12.67
N SER A 224 -5.49 -12.03 12.77
CA SER A 224 -6.10 -12.42 14.05
C SER A 224 -7.28 -13.39 13.93
N TYR A 225 -7.53 -14.16 14.99
CA TYR A 225 -8.67 -15.06 15.13
C TYR A 225 -9.18 -15.05 16.58
N GLN A 226 -10.40 -15.55 16.77
CA GLN A 226 -11.03 -15.61 18.08
C GLN A 226 -10.78 -16.96 18.77
N ASP A 227 -10.33 -16.92 20.03
CA ASP A 227 -10.22 -18.11 20.89
C ASP A 227 -10.97 -17.95 22.22
N GLY A 228 -12.25 -17.63 22.14
CA GLY A 228 -13.10 -17.51 23.32
C GLY A 228 -14.33 -16.65 23.08
N PRO A 229 -15.24 -16.58 24.06
CA PRO A 229 -16.50 -15.85 23.93
C PRO A 229 -16.32 -14.32 23.95
N ASP A 230 -15.23 -13.80 24.54
CA ASP A 230 -15.08 -12.37 24.81
C ASP A 230 -14.10 -11.70 23.83
N ASP A 231 -14.32 -10.42 23.50
CA ASP A 231 -13.43 -9.66 22.61
C ASP A 231 -11.95 -9.65 23.08
N SER A 232 -11.69 -9.83 24.38
CA SER A 232 -10.34 -9.94 24.94
C SER A 232 -9.63 -11.25 24.64
N ASP A 233 -10.36 -12.27 24.19
CA ASP A 233 -9.84 -13.60 23.84
C ASP A 233 -9.35 -13.66 22.38
N GLU A 234 -9.36 -12.53 21.67
CA GLU A 234 -8.78 -12.41 20.34
C GLU A 234 -7.25 -12.65 20.40
N ILE A 235 -6.78 -13.60 19.60
CA ILE A 235 -5.37 -13.85 19.37
C ILE A 235 -4.97 -13.15 18.08
N ALA A 236 -4.01 -12.24 18.17
CA ALA A 236 -3.58 -11.40 17.07
C ALA A 236 -2.06 -11.34 16.98
N SER A 237 -1.54 -11.23 15.76
CA SER A 237 -0.10 -11.15 15.48
C SER A 237 0.50 -9.76 15.77
N ASP A 238 -0.28 -8.81 16.27
CA ASP A 238 0.17 -7.45 16.65
C ASP A 238 0.54 -7.32 18.14
N GLN A 239 0.46 -8.41 18.90
CA GLN A 239 0.63 -8.39 20.35
C GLN A 239 2.09 -8.19 20.80
N GLU A 240 3.06 -8.72 20.05
CA GLU A 240 4.49 -8.58 20.35
C GLU A 240 5.30 -8.18 19.11
N LEU A 241 6.09 -7.11 19.22
CA LEU A 241 7.04 -6.69 18.18
C LEU A 241 8.28 -7.60 18.19
N ILE A 242 8.64 -8.14 17.04
CA ILE A 242 9.86 -8.93 16.82
C ILE A 242 10.99 -8.05 16.28
N GLY A 243 10.69 -7.22 15.30
CA GLY A 243 11.71 -6.46 14.59
C GLY A 243 11.13 -5.36 13.71
N LYS A 244 11.99 -4.39 13.38
CA LYS A 244 11.71 -3.33 12.44
C LYS A 244 12.97 -2.97 11.68
N GLU A 245 12.82 -2.58 10.42
CA GLU A 245 13.94 -2.32 9.51
C GLU A 245 13.54 -1.23 8.52
N VAL A 246 14.38 -0.22 8.32
CA VAL A 246 14.21 0.74 7.23
C VAL A 246 14.94 0.17 6.02
N LEU A 247 14.20 -0.08 4.93
CA LEU A 247 14.71 -0.68 3.71
C LEU A 247 15.16 0.40 2.72
N VAL A 248 14.36 1.47 2.60
CA VAL A 248 14.65 2.61 1.73
C VAL A 248 14.26 3.90 2.47
N ASP A 249 15.15 4.88 2.47
CA ASP A 249 14.92 6.23 2.98
C ASP A 249 15.45 7.23 1.96
N GLY A 250 14.60 7.58 0.99
CA GLY A 250 14.97 8.43 -0.13
C GLY A 250 14.00 9.60 -0.33
N ASN A 251 14.33 10.47 -1.28
CA ASN A 251 13.68 11.75 -1.46
C ASN A 251 12.22 11.67 -1.93
N LEU A 252 11.85 10.62 -2.68
CA LEU A 252 10.49 10.40 -3.22
C LEU A 252 9.78 9.21 -2.58
N MET A 253 10.47 8.34 -1.85
CA MET A 253 9.89 7.11 -1.31
C MET A 253 10.63 6.65 -0.07
N VAL A 254 9.85 6.23 0.92
CA VAL A 254 10.34 5.48 2.08
C VAL A 254 9.71 4.09 2.10
N GLN A 255 10.51 3.11 2.47
CA GLN A 255 10.10 1.72 2.62
C GLN A 255 10.67 1.13 3.90
N PHE A 256 9.84 0.45 4.67
CA PHE A 256 10.27 -0.17 5.93
C PHE A 256 9.45 -1.41 6.25
N ARG A 257 10.07 -2.34 7.00
CA ARG A 257 9.49 -3.59 7.45
C ARG A 257 9.16 -3.53 8.94
N ILE A 258 8.02 -4.11 9.33
CA ILE A 258 7.67 -4.38 10.73
C ILE A 258 7.26 -5.84 10.83
N SER A 259 7.85 -6.56 11.79
CA SER A 259 7.52 -7.95 12.07
C SER A 259 7.07 -8.12 13.51
N SER A 260 6.00 -8.88 13.70
CA SER A 260 5.32 -9.06 14.98
C SER A 260 4.71 -10.46 15.08
N LYS A 261 4.34 -10.87 16.30
CA LYS A 261 3.70 -12.16 16.58
C LYS A 261 2.64 -12.07 17.66
N SER A 262 1.85 -13.13 17.78
CA SER A 262 0.98 -13.35 18.94
C SER A 262 1.78 -13.79 20.16
N LYS A 263 1.24 -13.55 21.35
CA LYS A 263 1.87 -13.93 22.65
C LYS A 263 2.06 -15.43 22.82
N ASN A 264 1.24 -16.23 22.16
CA ASN A 264 1.34 -17.69 22.15
C ASN A 264 2.23 -18.23 21.01
N ASP A 265 2.88 -17.35 20.24
CA ASP A 265 3.72 -17.69 19.09
C ASP A 265 3.00 -18.39 17.91
N ALA A 266 1.66 -18.53 17.97
CA ALA A 266 0.87 -19.18 16.93
C ALA A 266 0.81 -18.40 15.61
N LEU A 267 0.91 -17.07 15.67
CA LEU A 267 0.77 -16.19 14.52
C LEU A 267 2.03 -15.36 14.34
N TYR A 268 2.47 -15.20 13.09
CA TYR A 268 3.54 -14.30 12.70
C TYR A 268 3.08 -13.39 11.57
N THR A 269 3.45 -12.12 11.63
CA THR A 269 3.20 -11.13 10.57
C THR A 269 4.50 -10.39 10.28
N SER A 270 4.80 -10.19 9.00
CA SER A 270 5.94 -9.41 8.54
C SER A 270 5.57 -8.57 7.32
N ASN A 271 5.23 -7.32 7.54
CA ASN A 271 4.74 -6.43 6.49
C ASN A 271 5.82 -5.46 6.04
N VAL A 272 5.84 -5.14 4.75
CA VAL A 272 6.64 -4.04 4.19
C VAL A 272 5.71 -2.91 3.77
N TYR A 273 5.89 -1.76 4.39
CA TYR A 273 5.16 -0.53 4.12
C TYR A 273 5.96 0.33 3.15
N THR A 274 5.33 0.81 2.09
CA THR A 274 5.93 1.73 1.11
C THR A 274 5.06 2.96 0.97
N TYR A 275 5.66 4.13 1.20
CA TYR A 275 5.01 5.42 0.98
C TYR A 275 5.81 6.22 -0.05
N TYR A 276 5.12 6.66 -1.10
CA TYR A 276 5.67 7.52 -2.15
C TYR A 276 5.26 8.97 -1.90
N TYR A 277 6.05 9.92 -2.40
CA TYR A 277 5.69 11.32 -2.45
C TYR A 277 4.44 11.49 -3.31
N GLN A 278 3.42 12.17 -2.77
CA GLN A 278 2.13 12.33 -3.42
C GLN A 278 1.67 13.78 -3.39
N PRO A 279 2.12 14.62 -4.33
CA PRO A 279 1.60 15.97 -4.49
C PRO A 279 0.07 16.00 -4.56
N GLY A 280 -0.58 16.63 -3.59
CA GLY A 280 -2.03 16.78 -3.54
C GLY A 280 -2.69 16.33 -2.24
N GLU A 281 -4.01 16.24 -2.26
CA GLU A 281 -4.83 15.89 -1.09
C GLU A 281 -4.99 14.38 -0.90
N ASP A 282 -4.99 13.63 -1.99
CA ASP A 282 -5.11 12.18 -1.96
C ASP A 282 -3.80 11.56 -1.45
N LYS A 283 -3.90 10.60 -0.54
CA LYS A 283 -2.74 9.92 0.06
C LYS A 283 -2.92 8.42 0.00
N ARG A 284 -1.83 7.69 -0.19
CA ARG A 284 -1.82 6.25 -0.36
C ARG A 284 -0.57 5.66 0.31
N ILE A 285 -0.73 4.54 1.00
CA ILE A 285 0.39 3.75 1.50
C ILE A 285 0.17 2.31 1.05
N SER A 286 1.17 1.73 0.40
CA SER A 286 1.10 0.34 -0.05
C SER A 286 1.74 -0.56 1.00
N VAL A 287 1.15 -1.74 1.20
CA VAL A 287 1.60 -2.73 2.16
C VAL A 287 1.70 -4.07 1.44
N ARG A 288 2.91 -4.63 1.40
CA ARG A 288 3.12 -6.03 1.05
C ARG A 288 2.97 -6.83 2.34
N VAL A 289 1.85 -7.53 2.46
CA VAL A 289 1.45 -8.27 3.65
C VAL A 289 1.97 -9.70 3.57
N HIS A 290 2.45 -10.21 4.71
CA HIS A 290 2.76 -11.62 4.89
C HIS A 290 2.36 -12.05 6.30
N HIS A 291 1.49 -13.05 6.36
CA HIS A 291 1.11 -13.76 7.58
C HIS A 291 1.51 -15.21 7.48
N GLU A 292 1.93 -15.79 8.60
CA GLU A 292 2.25 -17.21 8.75
C GLU A 292 1.56 -17.76 9.99
N ILE A 293 0.92 -18.92 9.83
CA ILE A 293 0.29 -19.68 10.91
C ILE A 293 1.25 -20.77 11.35
N LYS A 294 1.80 -20.66 12.56
CA LYS A 294 2.90 -21.52 13.04
C LYS A 294 2.45 -22.82 13.70
N GLU A 295 1.19 -22.88 14.11
CA GLU A 295 0.55 -24.07 14.67
C GLU A 295 -0.91 -24.10 14.21
N GLU A 296 -1.49 -25.30 14.09
CA GLU A 296 -2.92 -25.42 13.75
C GLU A 296 -3.74 -24.74 14.86
N VAL A 297 -4.60 -23.80 14.46
CA VAL A 297 -5.48 -23.08 15.38
C VAL A 297 -6.94 -23.33 15.07
N LYS A 298 -7.77 -23.23 16.11
CA LYS A 298 -9.20 -23.42 16.00
C LYS A 298 -9.95 -22.21 16.53
N VAL A 299 -10.84 -21.68 15.70
CA VAL A 299 -11.73 -20.58 16.05
C VAL A 299 -12.75 -21.06 17.06
N SER A 300 -12.85 -20.36 18.19
CA SER A 300 -13.79 -20.65 19.26
C SER A 300 -14.51 -19.37 19.72
N GLY A 301 -15.79 -19.46 20.07
CA GLY A 301 -16.61 -18.29 20.45
C GLY A 301 -17.16 -17.50 19.27
N ILE A 302 -16.65 -16.28 19.04
CA ILE A 302 -17.16 -15.34 18.02
C ILE A 302 -16.75 -15.80 16.61
N LYS A 303 -17.58 -16.62 15.98
CA LYS A 303 -17.30 -17.25 14.68
C LYS A 303 -17.06 -16.28 13.52
N ASN A 304 -17.57 -15.06 13.56
CA ASN A 304 -17.30 -14.05 12.52
C ASN A 304 -15.85 -13.54 12.55
N VAL A 305 -15.07 -13.93 13.57
CA VAL A 305 -13.65 -13.61 13.73
C VAL A 305 -12.86 -14.92 13.56
N ASP A 306 -12.88 -15.43 12.34
CA ASP A 306 -12.42 -16.76 11.94
C ASP A 306 -11.10 -16.77 11.16
N GLY A 307 -10.32 -15.69 11.28
CA GLY A 307 -9.07 -15.47 10.55
C GLY A 307 -9.17 -14.22 9.69
N ARG A 308 -8.87 -13.08 10.29
CA ARG A 308 -8.80 -11.78 9.62
C ARG A 308 -7.39 -11.57 9.12
N TYR A 309 -7.23 -11.18 7.86
CA TYR A 309 -5.97 -10.66 7.33
C TYR A 309 -5.73 -9.22 7.80
N GLY A 310 -6.79 -8.51 8.18
CA GLY A 310 -6.70 -7.20 8.79
C GLY A 310 -8.07 -6.55 9.00
N THR A 311 -8.05 -5.29 9.37
CA THR A 311 -9.28 -4.53 9.64
C THR A 311 -9.10 -3.03 9.41
N ILE A 312 -10.12 -2.38 8.85
CA ILE A 312 -10.32 -0.94 9.02
C ILE A 312 -11.03 -0.73 10.36
N ILE A 313 -10.56 0.25 11.12
CA ILE A 313 -11.16 0.63 12.39
C ILE A 313 -11.50 2.11 12.33
N SER A 314 -12.77 2.41 12.59
CA SER A 314 -13.24 3.77 12.82
C SER A 314 -13.85 3.89 14.19
N TYR A 315 -13.75 5.08 14.77
CA TYR A 315 -14.37 5.40 16.04
C TYR A 315 -14.99 6.77 15.97
N HIS A 316 -16.04 6.95 16.76
CA HIS A 316 -16.65 8.24 17.02
C HIS A 316 -16.74 8.41 18.52
N SER A 317 -15.96 9.34 19.07
CA SER A 317 -15.96 9.64 20.49
C SER A 317 -16.68 10.96 20.75
N LYS A 318 -17.55 10.96 21.77
CA LYS A 318 -18.30 12.12 22.22
C LYS A 318 -18.13 12.29 23.72
N SER A 319 -18.01 13.53 24.18
CA SER A 319 -18.12 13.85 25.59
C SER A 319 -18.61 15.28 25.80
N PRO A 320 -19.66 15.52 26.61
CA PRO A 320 -20.12 16.86 26.93
C PRO A 320 -19.13 17.59 27.85
N ASN A 321 -18.29 16.84 28.58
CA ASN A 321 -17.43 17.38 29.63
C ASN A 321 -15.94 17.42 29.23
N VAL A 322 -15.48 16.53 28.35
CA VAL A 322 -14.06 16.39 28.00
C VAL A 322 -13.85 16.58 26.51
N LYS A 323 -13.49 17.80 26.08
CA LYS A 323 -13.24 18.12 24.65
C LYS A 323 -12.18 17.24 23.99
N LYS A 324 -11.24 16.70 24.77
CA LYS A 324 -10.20 15.78 24.31
C LYS A 324 -10.73 14.36 24.04
N MET A 325 -12.00 14.10 24.36
CA MET A 325 -12.74 12.88 24.03
C MET A 325 -13.81 13.17 22.96
N VAL A 326 -13.56 14.17 22.11
CA VAL A 326 -14.43 14.48 20.97
C VAL A 326 -13.58 14.39 19.71
N PHE A 327 -13.57 13.22 19.08
CA PHE A 327 -12.74 12.90 17.93
C PHE A 327 -13.25 11.69 17.15
N GLY A 328 -12.76 11.56 15.92
CA GLY A 328 -13.13 10.48 15.01
C GLY A 328 -14.53 10.65 14.42
N ASP A 329 -14.82 9.89 13.37
CA ASP A 329 -16.11 9.85 12.69
C ASP A 329 -16.38 8.40 12.25
N ILE A 330 -17.61 7.89 12.38
CA ILE A 330 -18.04 6.69 11.65
C ILE A 330 -18.67 7.16 10.33
N LEU A 331 -18.07 6.76 9.21
CA LEU A 331 -18.56 7.12 7.87
C LEU A 331 -19.78 6.27 7.50
N PRO A 332 -20.73 6.84 6.74
CA PRO A 332 -22.07 6.27 6.60
C PRO A 332 -22.16 5.07 5.64
N PHE A 333 -21.18 4.86 4.75
CA PHE A 333 -21.29 3.82 3.72
C PHE A 333 -20.03 2.99 3.58
N LEU A 334 -20.21 1.68 3.40
CA LEU A 334 -19.22 0.74 2.88
C LEU A 334 -19.66 0.28 1.48
N HIS A 335 -18.80 0.46 0.49
CA HIS A 335 -18.95 -0.11 -0.84
C HIS A 335 -17.95 -1.25 -1.03
N VAL A 336 -18.42 -2.38 -1.54
CA VAL A 336 -17.62 -3.60 -1.75
C VAL A 336 -17.67 -4.00 -3.21
N ALA A 337 -16.52 -4.10 -3.88
CA ALA A 337 -16.44 -4.61 -5.24
C ALA A 337 -16.48 -6.14 -5.25
N SER A 338 -17.70 -6.69 -5.27
CA SER A 338 -17.94 -8.14 -5.29
C SER A 338 -18.01 -8.70 -6.71
N ASP A 339 -18.05 -10.03 -6.83
CA ASP A 339 -18.26 -10.73 -8.11
C ASP A 339 -19.53 -10.30 -8.86
N ASN A 340 -20.55 -9.85 -8.13
CA ASN A 340 -21.84 -9.45 -8.67
C ASN A 340 -21.95 -7.93 -8.89
N GLY A 341 -20.83 -7.21 -8.84
CA GLY A 341 -20.75 -5.76 -8.89
C GLY A 341 -20.60 -5.11 -7.52
N ILE A 342 -20.87 -3.81 -7.45
CA ILE A 342 -20.67 -3.02 -6.23
C ILE A 342 -21.87 -3.21 -5.28
N ARG A 343 -21.61 -3.73 -4.08
CA ARG A 343 -22.58 -3.81 -2.97
C ARG A 343 -22.38 -2.60 -2.05
N GLU A 344 -23.49 -1.99 -1.60
CA GLU A 344 -23.46 -0.86 -0.66
C GLU A 344 -24.12 -1.28 0.66
N TYR A 345 -23.48 -0.93 1.78
CA TYR A 345 -23.96 -1.16 3.14
C TYR A 345 -23.94 0.15 3.91
N ALA A 346 -25.04 0.45 4.60
CA ALA A 346 -25.15 1.63 5.45
C ALA A 346 -24.63 1.31 6.87
N LEU A 347 -23.97 2.29 7.48
CA LEU A 347 -23.51 2.23 8.88
C LEU A 347 -24.19 3.32 9.70
N GLU A 348 -24.43 3.03 10.97
CA GLU A 348 -24.89 4.04 11.92
C GLU A 348 -23.69 4.83 12.45
N ALA A 349 -23.77 6.16 12.41
CA ALA A 349 -22.70 7.00 12.92
C ALA A 349 -22.55 6.93 14.46
N ASP A 350 -23.65 6.56 15.13
CA ASP A 350 -23.86 6.59 16.58
C ASP A 350 -24.59 5.29 17.01
N PRO A 351 -23.96 4.10 16.90
CA PRO A 351 -24.59 2.84 17.27
C PRO A 351 -24.92 2.80 18.77
N GLU A 352 -26.16 2.46 19.13
CA GLU A 352 -26.62 2.46 20.54
C GLU A 352 -26.46 1.09 21.25
N GLN A 353 -26.03 0.05 20.53
CA GLN A 353 -25.95 -1.32 21.06
C GLN A 353 -24.59 -1.58 21.73
N SER A 354 -24.61 -2.08 22.96
CA SER A 354 -23.41 -2.54 23.67
C SER A 354 -22.93 -3.93 23.23
N GLU A 355 -23.80 -4.71 22.58
CA GLU A 355 -23.43 -5.95 21.91
C GLU A 355 -23.04 -5.67 20.45
N ARG A 356 -22.15 -6.51 19.91
CA ARG A 356 -21.67 -6.33 18.53
C ARG A 356 -22.80 -6.61 17.55
N GLU A 357 -23.18 -5.60 16.78
CA GLU A 357 -24.11 -5.75 15.66
C GLU A 357 -23.32 -6.07 14.39
N TRP A 358 -23.67 -7.19 13.74
CA TRP A 358 -23.08 -7.60 12.46
C TRP A 358 -23.98 -7.12 11.33
N ILE A 359 -23.50 -6.13 10.57
CA ILE A 359 -24.16 -5.66 9.33
C ILE A 359 -23.83 -6.60 8.18
N ILE A 360 -22.60 -7.13 8.18
CA ILE A 360 -22.15 -8.20 7.29
C ILE A 360 -21.52 -9.27 8.17
N SER A 361 -22.13 -10.44 8.19
CA SER A 361 -21.68 -11.65 8.87
C SER A 361 -21.05 -12.64 7.89
N TYR A 362 -20.47 -13.73 8.39
CA TYR A 362 -20.00 -14.82 7.50
C TYR A 362 -21.14 -15.46 6.70
N GLU A 363 -22.39 -15.39 7.19
CA GLU A 363 -23.54 -16.00 6.50
C GLU A 363 -23.94 -15.22 5.24
N ASP A 364 -23.49 -13.97 5.11
CA ASP A 364 -23.81 -13.08 4.00
C ASP A 364 -22.94 -13.34 2.76
N ASP A 365 -21.87 -14.14 2.87
CA ASP A 365 -21.03 -14.56 1.74
C ASP A 365 -20.58 -13.35 0.89
N CYS A 366 -19.95 -12.40 1.56
CA CYS A 366 -19.58 -11.11 0.98
C CYS A 366 -18.11 -11.11 0.55
N ASP A 367 -17.84 -11.80 -0.54
CA ASP A 367 -16.50 -11.89 -1.11
C ASP A 367 -16.15 -10.75 -2.06
N LEU A 368 -14.86 -10.41 -2.10
CA LEU A 368 -14.28 -9.54 -3.12
C LEU A 368 -14.16 -10.26 -4.46
N GLY A 369 -14.57 -9.57 -5.52
CA GLY A 369 -14.42 -10.06 -6.89
C GLY A 369 -13.15 -9.55 -7.59
N PRO A 370 -13.07 -9.67 -8.93
CA PRO A 370 -11.90 -9.29 -9.73
C PRO A 370 -11.39 -7.87 -9.52
N ASP A 371 -12.29 -6.93 -9.19
CA ASP A 371 -11.95 -5.54 -8.90
C ASP A 371 -11.34 -5.34 -7.51
N ALA A 372 -11.53 -6.27 -6.58
CA ALA A 372 -10.73 -6.44 -5.35
C ALA A 372 -10.48 -5.14 -4.56
N TRP A 373 -11.52 -4.35 -4.30
CA TRP A 373 -11.43 -3.16 -3.46
C TRP A 373 -12.66 -2.99 -2.57
N ILE A 374 -12.45 -2.32 -1.44
CA ILE A 374 -13.52 -1.77 -0.59
C ILE A 374 -13.35 -0.26 -0.46
N ALA A 375 -14.45 0.46 -0.28
CA ALA A 375 -14.47 1.91 -0.10
C ALA A 375 -15.41 2.30 1.05
N TYR A 376 -14.84 2.80 2.13
CA TYR A 376 -15.51 3.28 3.33
C TYR A 376 -15.56 4.80 3.34
N GLY A 377 -16.75 5.39 3.22
CA GLY A 377 -16.86 6.82 2.93
C GLY A 377 -18.26 7.41 2.88
N ASN A 378 -18.34 8.60 2.28
CA ASN A 378 -19.57 9.39 2.13
C ASN A 378 -20.37 9.07 0.84
N GLY A 379 -20.08 7.95 0.18
CA GLY A 379 -20.78 7.50 -1.04
C GLY A 379 -20.06 7.90 -2.33
N GLU A 380 -20.81 8.38 -3.32
CA GLU A 380 -20.28 8.71 -4.66
C GLU A 380 -19.30 9.88 -4.69
N SER A 381 -19.28 10.71 -3.64
CA SER A 381 -18.38 11.87 -3.52
C SER A 381 -17.99 12.13 -2.07
N GLY A 382 -16.97 12.95 -1.85
CA GLY A 382 -16.49 13.31 -0.52
C GLY A 382 -15.44 12.36 0.05
N LYS A 383 -15.21 12.47 1.37
CA LYS A 383 -14.20 11.69 2.11
C LYS A 383 -14.47 10.20 1.97
N THR A 384 -13.47 9.47 1.46
CA THR A 384 -13.51 8.02 1.30
C THR A 384 -12.13 7.44 1.52
N HIS A 385 -12.10 6.35 2.24
CA HIS A 385 -10.94 5.52 2.49
C HIS A 385 -11.13 4.19 1.77
N GLY A 386 -10.15 3.78 0.98
CA GLY A 386 -10.18 2.52 0.26
C GLY A 386 -9.08 1.58 0.72
N LEU A 387 -9.39 0.28 0.72
CA LEU A 387 -8.37 -0.77 0.64
C LEU A 387 -8.49 -1.41 -0.74
N ILE A 388 -7.40 -1.37 -1.48
CA ILE A 388 -7.31 -1.86 -2.85
C ILE A 388 -6.31 -3.01 -2.86
N PHE A 389 -6.78 -4.21 -3.18
CA PHE A 389 -5.95 -5.41 -3.23
C PHE A 389 -5.43 -5.61 -4.66
N SER A 390 -4.20 -6.09 -4.79
CA SER A 390 -3.62 -6.40 -6.10
C SER A 390 -4.38 -7.53 -6.80
N SER A 391 -4.97 -8.43 -6.03
CA SER A 391 -5.82 -9.52 -6.47
C SER A 391 -6.75 -9.96 -5.34
N HIS A 392 -7.89 -10.54 -5.69
CA HIS A 392 -8.78 -11.26 -4.76
C HIS A 392 -8.38 -12.75 -4.62
N MET A 393 -7.53 -13.24 -5.52
CA MET A 393 -7.03 -14.62 -5.57
C MET A 393 -5.50 -14.65 -5.50
N GLY A 394 -4.95 -15.83 -5.27
CA GLY A 394 -3.52 -16.10 -5.15
C GLY A 394 -2.95 -15.65 -3.81
N ILE A 395 -3.78 -15.50 -2.78
CA ILE A 395 -3.44 -14.96 -1.47
C ILE A 395 -2.92 -16.07 -0.56
N VAL A 396 -3.59 -17.20 -0.59
CA VAL A 396 -3.27 -18.37 0.24
C VAL A 396 -2.12 -19.15 -0.39
N LYS A 397 -1.10 -19.46 0.41
CA LYS A 397 0.06 -20.28 0.07
C LYS A 397 0.23 -21.37 1.12
N ASN A 398 0.88 -22.46 0.72
CA ASN A 398 1.22 -23.58 1.61
C ASN A 398 0.03 -24.20 2.36
N ALA A 399 -1.17 -24.17 1.77
CA ALA A 399 -2.38 -24.75 2.36
C ALA A 399 -2.92 -25.93 1.56
N THR A 400 -3.59 -26.87 2.23
CA THR A 400 -4.25 -28.02 1.60
C THR A 400 -5.75 -27.89 1.51
N ASN A 401 -6.42 -27.36 2.54
CA ASN A 401 -7.89 -27.23 2.56
C ASN A 401 -8.39 -25.79 2.75
N GLU A 402 -7.51 -24.79 2.76
CA GLU A 402 -7.91 -23.38 2.81
C GLU A 402 -8.48 -22.90 1.46
N ARG A 403 -9.60 -22.18 1.49
CA ARG A 403 -10.14 -21.49 0.31
C ARG A 403 -9.40 -20.17 0.09
N ASP A 404 -9.06 -19.94 -1.16
CA ASP A 404 -8.44 -18.69 -1.61
C ASP A 404 -9.54 -17.65 -1.89
N GLY A 405 -9.31 -16.41 -1.45
CA GLY A 405 -10.34 -15.37 -1.47
C GLY A 405 -10.18 -14.36 -0.33
N ILE A 406 -10.96 -13.28 -0.41
CA ILE A 406 -11.08 -12.27 0.65
C ILE A 406 -12.56 -12.08 0.97
N GLU A 407 -12.97 -12.51 2.15
CA GLU A 407 -14.31 -12.29 2.69
C GLU A 407 -14.35 -10.99 3.50
N ILE A 408 -15.39 -10.19 3.28
CA ILE A 408 -15.63 -8.94 4.00
C ILE A 408 -16.70 -9.16 5.08
N LYS A 409 -16.39 -8.74 6.31
CA LYS A 409 -17.36 -8.67 7.42
C LYS A 409 -17.36 -7.27 8.00
N LEU A 410 -18.52 -6.85 8.53
CA LEU A 410 -18.72 -5.51 9.02
C LEU A 410 -19.52 -5.56 10.32
N ALA A 411 -19.00 -4.89 11.34
CA ALA A 411 -19.64 -4.76 12.63
C ALA A 411 -19.59 -3.34 13.19
N GLN A 412 -20.57 -3.00 14.02
CA GLN A 412 -20.63 -1.75 14.79
C GLN A 412 -21.07 -2.02 16.23
N LYS A 413 -20.69 -1.14 17.17
CA LYS A 413 -21.11 -1.20 18.58
C LYS A 413 -20.71 0.08 19.35
N GLU A 414 -21.46 0.40 20.40
CA GLU A 414 -21.05 1.29 21.49
C GLU A 414 -19.93 0.59 22.29
N TYR A 415 -18.68 1.02 22.11
CA TYR A 415 -17.51 0.35 22.70
C TYR A 415 -17.36 0.64 24.19
N LEU A 416 -17.50 1.92 24.56
CA LEU A 416 -17.22 2.39 25.91
C LEU A 416 -18.13 3.56 26.26
N ASN A 417 -18.76 3.50 27.44
CA ASN A 417 -19.51 4.61 28.00
C ASN A 417 -19.10 4.85 29.46
N VAL A 418 -18.18 5.80 29.67
CA VAL A 418 -17.54 6.04 30.97
C VAL A 418 -17.46 7.54 31.26
N ILE A 419 -17.99 7.96 32.41
CA ILE A 419 -17.91 9.34 32.93
C ILE A 419 -18.48 10.36 31.91
N GLY A 420 -19.49 9.95 31.15
CA GLY A 420 -20.09 10.75 30.09
C GLY A 420 -19.21 10.91 28.84
N ALA A 421 -18.13 10.15 28.71
CA ALA A 421 -17.45 9.95 27.43
C ALA A 421 -17.94 8.64 26.81
N GLU A 422 -18.49 8.74 25.61
CA GLU A 422 -18.94 7.63 24.77
C GLU A 422 -17.91 7.44 23.65
N VAL A 423 -17.63 6.18 23.32
CA VAL A 423 -16.79 5.80 22.19
C VAL A 423 -17.54 4.73 21.43
N ASP A 424 -17.96 5.07 20.23
CA ASP A 424 -18.55 4.15 19.27
C ASP A 424 -17.47 3.63 18.34
N TYR A 425 -17.63 2.41 17.83
CA TYR A 425 -16.72 1.89 16.81
C TYR A 425 -17.45 1.16 15.68
N ALA A 426 -16.81 1.22 14.51
CA ALA A 426 -17.10 0.38 13.36
C ALA A 426 -15.83 -0.38 12.95
N SER A 427 -15.98 -1.66 12.63
CA SER A 427 -14.90 -2.55 12.22
C SER A 427 -15.26 -3.22 10.91
N ILE A 428 -14.46 -2.95 9.86
CA ILE A 428 -14.58 -3.62 8.56
C ILE A 428 -13.41 -4.57 8.45
N THR A 429 -13.67 -5.86 8.47
CA THR A 429 -12.64 -6.89 8.47
C THR A 429 -12.57 -7.54 7.12
N PHE A 430 -11.35 -7.81 6.65
CA PHE A 430 -11.08 -8.58 5.44
C PHE A 430 -10.26 -9.81 5.85
N GLY A 431 -10.70 -10.99 5.43
CA GLY A 431 -10.15 -12.24 5.97
C GLY A 431 -10.43 -13.46 5.11
N ARG A 432 -10.23 -14.63 5.73
CA ARG A 432 -10.44 -15.94 5.12
C ARG A 432 -11.84 -16.05 4.54
N ASN A 433 -11.96 -16.60 3.33
CA ASN A 433 -13.23 -17.18 2.85
C ASN A 433 -13.46 -18.49 3.63
N ALA A 434 -13.94 -18.35 4.86
CA ALA A 434 -14.16 -19.45 5.80
C ALA A 434 -15.57 -20.06 5.66
N PHE A 435 -16.47 -19.42 4.92
CA PHE A 435 -17.82 -19.92 4.67
C PHE A 435 -18.22 -19.80 3.20
N GLU A 436 -19.01 -20.77 2.74
CA GLU A 436 -19.67 -20.77 1.43
C GLU A 436 -21.10 -21.28 1.62
N PRO A 437 -22.10 -20.76 0.88
CA PRO A 437 -23.47 -21.24 0.97
C PRO A 437 -23.54 -22.76 0.79
N TYR A 438 -24.32 -23.40 1.66
CA TYR A 438 -24.51 -24.86 1.70
C TYR A 438 -23.29 -25.69 2.13
N GLN A 439 -22.20 -25.06 2.55
CA GLN A 439 -21.03 -25.73 3.13
C GLN A 439 -20.99 -25.57 4.65
N THR A 440 -20.09 -26.31 5.30
CA THR A 440 -19.81 -26.11 6.73
C THR A 440 -18.82 -24.97 6.88
N HIS A 441 -19.06 -24.08 7.85
CA HIS A 441 -18.12 -23.04 8.24
C HIS A 441 -16.80 -23.67 8.69
N ASP A 442 -15.72 -23.33 8.00
CA ASP A 442 -14.38 -23.76 8.35
C ASP A 442 -13.82 -22.93 9.51
N LEU A 443 -13.71 -23.56 10.67
CA LEU A 443 -13.22 -22.96 11.90
C LEU A 443 -11.80 -23.44 12.25
N THR A 444 -11.13 -24.16 11.37
CA THR A 444 -9.75 -24.62 11.58
C THR A 444 -8.86 -23.84 10.62
N ILE A 445 -7.70 -23.39 11.09
CA ILE A 445 -6.67 -22.76 10.26
C ILE A 445 -5.45 -23.67 10.33
N GLU A 446 -5.02 -24.16 9.18
CA GLU A 446 -3.94 -25.16 9.08
C GLU A 446 -2.58 -24.59 9.50
N GLU A 447 -1.75 -25.44 10.12
CA GLU A 447 -0.33 -25.14 10.38
C GLU A 447 0.44 -24.92 9.07
N GLY A 448 1.33 -23.94 9.05
CA GLY A 448 2.22 -23.63 7.93
C GLY A 448 1.57 -22.83 6.80
N VAL A 449 0.27 -22.49 6.92
CA VAL A 449 -0.40 -21.66 5.93
C VAL A 449 0.18 -20.25 5.96
N GLU A 450 0.38 -19.72 4.76
CA GLU A 450 0.85 -18.36 4.55
C GLU A 450 -0.18 -17.56 3.77
N TYR A 451 -0.43 -16.32 4.20
CA TYR A 451 -1.27 -15.37 3.47
C TYR A 451 -0.39 -14.21 3.00
N THR A 452 -0.21 -14.08 1.69
CA THR A 452 0.67 -13.06 1.09
C THR A 452 -0.03 -12.31 -0.02
N PHE A 453 -0.09 -10.97 0.11
CA PHE A 453 -0.78 -10.11 -0.85
C PHE A 453 -0.25 -8.67 -0.78
N ASP A 454 -0.55 -7.89 -1.83
CA ASP A 454 -0.33 -6.44 -1.82
C ASP A 454 -1.66 -5.72 -1.65
N VAL A 455 -1.67 -4.71 -0.79
CA VAL A 455 -2.83 -3.86 -0.55
C VAL A 455 -2.41 -2.40 -0.48
N GLU A 456 -3.22 -1.51 -1.03
CA GLU A 456 -3.05 -0.07 -0.91
C GLU A 456 -4.13 0.53 -0.02
N PHE A 457 -3.71 1.27 1.01
CA PHE A 457 -4.60 2.09 1.82
C PHE A 457 -4.64 3.51 1.27
N TYR A 458 -5.69 3.79 0.51
CA TYR A 458 -5.89 5.03 -0.22
C TYR A 458 -6.94 5.92 0.46
N THR A 459 -6.71 7.23 0.48
CA THR A 459 -7.66 8.22 1.00
C THR A 459 -7.88 9.33 -0.01
N THR A 460 -9.14 9.68 -0.24
CA THR A 460 -9.54 10.90 -0.97
C THR A 460 -10.54 11.72 -0.16
N TYR A 461 -10.53 13.04 -0.32
CA TYR A 461 -11.45 13.94 0.40
C TYR A 461 -12.64 14.42 -0.44
N SER A 462 -12.60 14.21 -1.76
CA SER A 462 -13.65 14.69 -2.67
C SER A 462 -14.15 13.63 -3.64
N GLY A 463 -13.41 12.53 -3.82
CA GLY A 463 -13.64 11.60 -4.93
C GLY A 463 -14.68 10.51 -4.74
N GLY A 464 -15.11 10.19 -3.51
CA GLY A 464 -16.03 9.07 -3.28
C GLY A 464 -15.44 7.69 -3.62
N TYR A 465 -16.28 6.66 -3.68
CA TYR A 465 -15.84 5.31 -4.07
C TYR A 465 -15.37 5.22 -5.54
N LYS A 466 -15.92 6.04 -6.46
CA LYS A 466 -15.52 6.06 -7.87
C LYS A 466 -14.04 6.43 -8.04
N ARG A 467 -13.50 7.21 -7.10
CA ARG A 467 -12.07 7.53 -7.06
C ARG A 467 -11.23 6.31 -6.65
N ILE A 468 -11.71 5.49 -5.72
CA ILE A 468 -11.09 4.22 -5.31
C ILE A 468 -11.10 3.23 -6.48
N GLU A 469 -12.24 3.12 -7.16
CA GLU A 469 -12.39 2.27 -8.35
C GLU A 469 -11.36 2.62 -9.42
N LYS A 470 -11.20 3.92 -9.76
CA LYS A 470 -10.16 4.31 -10.73
C LYS A 470 -8.75 4.01 -10.21
N GLU A 471 -8.45 4.32 -8.95
CA GLU A 471 -7.14 4.04 -8.38
C GLU A 471 -6.81 2.55 -8.44
N SER A 472 -7.80 1.68 -8.22
CA SER A 472 -7.61 0.23 -8.31
C SER A 472 -7.05 -0.22 -9.65
N SER A 473 -7.45 0.44 -10.74
CA SER A 473 -6.94 0.14 -12.08
C SER A 473 -5.46 0.52 -12.25
N PHE A 474 -4.99 1.58 -11.59
CA PHE A 474 -3.59 1.97 -11.60
C PHE A 474 -2.77 1.05 -10.70
N PHE A 475 -3.20 0.86 -9.45
CA PHE A 475 -2.47 0.05 -8.46
C PHE A 475 -2.18 -1.35 -9.00
N LYS A 476 -3.18 -2.03 -9.55
CA LYS A 476 -3.02 -3.39 -10.11
C LYS A 476 -2.09 -3.48 -11.31
N ARG A 477 -1.98 -2.41 -12.10
CA ARG A 477 -1.06 -2.35 -13.24
C ARG A 477 0.36 -2.00 -12.80
N LEU A 478 0.53 -1.22 -11.74
CA LEU A 478 1.82 -0.74 -11.26
C LEU A 478 2.49 -1.71 -10.29
N VAL A 479 1.74 -2.35 -9.41
CA VAL A 479 2.29 -3.21 -8.35
C VAL A 479 3.18 -4.36 -8.85
N PRO A 480 2.95 -5.00 -10.01
CA PRO A 480 3.83 -6.07 -10.48
C PRO A 480 5.23 -5.61 -10.90
N PHE A 481 5.44 -4.30 -11.08
CA PHE A 481 6.73 -3.74 -11.46
C PHE A 481 7.61 -3.39 -10.24
N ARG A 482 7.04 -3.39 -9.04
CA ARG A 482 7.74 -3.07 -7.80
C ARG A 482 8.56 -4.27 -7.33
N ASP A 483 9.79 -4.02 -6.88
CA ASP A 483 10.64 -5.05 -6.30
C ASP A 483 10.54 -5.03 -4.78
N VAL A 484 9.48 -5.63 -4.24
CA VAL A 484 9.25 -5.72 -2.79
C VAL A 484 9.38 -7.16 -2.34
N ASN A 485 10.54 -7.52 -1.81
CA ASN A 485 10.79 -8.84 -1.26
C ASN A 485 10.35 -8.94 0.21
N VAL A 486 9.43 -9.86 0.46
CA VAL A 486 9.09 -10.33 1.81
C VAL A 486 9.47 -11.80 1.87
N SER A 487 10.55 -12.11 2.56
CA SER A 487 10.89 -13.48 2.91
C SER A 487 10.43 -13.76 4.34
N GLY A 488 9.85 -14.93 4.58
CA GLY A 488 9.49 -15.45 5.91
C GLY A 488 10.70 -15.80 6.78
N GLY A 489 11.87 -15.22 6.52
CA GLY A 489 13.07 -15.45 7.32
C GLY A 489 12.95 -14.74 8.67
N GLU A 490 13.36 -15.42 9.75
CA GLU A 490 13.49 -14.81 11.07
C GLU A 490 14.34 -13.53 10.96
N ILE A 491 13.73 -12.37 11.13
CA ILE A 491 14.48 -11.17 11.45
C ILE A 491 15.12 -11.44 12.80
N THR A 492 16.45 -11.55 12.84
CA THR A 492 17.20 -11.49 14.10
C THR A 492 16.73 -10.26 14.87
N ALA A 493 16.24 -10.45 16.09
CA ALA A 493 15.67 -9.39 16.92
C ALA A 493 16.64 -8.21 17.07
N ASN A 494 16.52 -7.22 16.19
CA ASN A 494 17.37 -6.04 16.13
C ASN A 494 16.65 -4.85 16.82
N ILE A 495 16.11 -5.09 18.01
CA ILE A 495 15.48 -4.04 18.82
C ILE A 495 16.54 -3.45 19.76
N TYR A 496 17.14 -2.33 19.36
CA TYR A 496 18.04 -1.58 20.24
C TYR A 496 17.21 -0.75 21.24
N THR A 497 17.13 -1.21 22.49
CA THR A 497 16.45 -0.47 23.57
C THR A 497 17.46 0.34 24.37
N LEU A 498 17.38 1.67 24.33
CA LEU A 498 18.09 2.53 25.28
C LEU A 498 17.26 2.72 26.55
N THR A 499 17.56 1.95 27.59
CA THR A 499 16.95 2.17 28.91
C THR A 499 17.69 3.32 29.62
N VAL A 500 17.05 4.49 29.70
CA VAL A 500 17.53 5.58 30.56
C VAL A 500 16.93 5.38 31.97
N ILE A 501 17.78 5.04 32.94
CA ILE A 501 17.41 5.02 34.36
C ILE A 501 17.79 6.37 34.96
N PRO A 502 16.85 7.31 35.16
CA PRO A 502 17.16 8.56 35.84
C PRO A 502 17.44 8.29 37.32
N HIS A 503 18.69 8.44 37.73
CA HIS A 503 19.00 8.55 39.16
C HIS A 503 18.58 9.94 39.64
N LEU A 504 17.44 10.01 40.33
CA LEU A 504 17.09 11.16 41.16
C LEU A 504 18.07 11.23 42.34
N SER A 505 19.22 11.86 42.12
CA SER A 505 20.07 12.34 43.20
C SER A 505 19.40 13.58 43.81
N GLY A 506 18.54 13.35 44.80
CA GLY A 506 17.86 14.42 45.52
C GLY A 506 18.84 15.39 46.21
N ARG A 507 18.47 16.67 46.23
CA ARG A 507 18.60 17.48 47.44
C ARG A 507 17.22 18.02 47.77
N LEU A 508 16.59 17.41 48.76
CA LEU A 508 15.58 18.09 49.56
C LEU A 508 16.30 19.24 50.27
N PHE A 509 15.89 20.48 49.98
CA PHE A 509 16.15 21.64 50.82
C PHE A 509 14.84 22.10 51.44
#